data_AF-A0A7W1R3M9-F1
#
_entry.id   AF-A0A7W1R3M9-F1
#
_cell.length_a   1.000
_cell.length_b   1.000
_cell.length_c   1.000
_cell.angle_alpha   90.00
_cell.angle_beta   90.00
_cell.angle_gamma   90.00
#
_symmetry.space_group_name_H-M   'P 1'
#
loop_
_entity.id
_entity.type
_entity.pdbx_description
1 polymer ?
#
loop_
_entity_poly.entity_id
_entity_poly.type
_entity_poly.pdbx_seq_one_letter_code
_entity_poly.pdbx_strand_id
1 'polypeptide(L)'
;LDGLAETDWTDATDMDGAQVAVADYRPDWWPTATRLLIRRVRLAPEQVSADPRSRRRRTLHPDQRALPISELTTADAVYGYSFIMTNLDVSTPEQAAAVEHWYRHRTQIENIFRDSKLGAALRHLPSGYPQVNKAWMWGALLAVSIAGWLHQLTATPGPGGRLAGWGVRDGQAMIATLRHRLIRVPARLVRHAGALKLRLPPGHYLLDEVLARIRRLPATS
;
A
#
# COMPACT_ATOMS: atom_id res chain seq x y z
N LEU A 1 25.69 2.73 -16.84
CA LEU A 1 24.44 2.41 -17.56
C LEU A 1 24.61 3.04 -18.91
N ASP A 2 25.20 2.29 -19.85
CA ASP A 2 25.48 2.85 -21.18
C ASP A 2 24.15 3.17 -21.87
N GLY A 3 24.07 4.35 -22.50
CA GLY A 3 22.86 4.80 -23.20
C GLY A 3 21.86 5.61 -22.37
N LEU A 4 22.17 5.98 -21.12
CA LEU A 4 21.38 6.96 -20.35
C LEU A 4 22.23 8.18 -19.99
N ALA A 5 21.81 9.35 -20.44
CA ALA A 5 22.34 10.65 -20.07
C ALA A 5 21.71 11.16 -18.76
N GLU A 6 22.35 12.14 -18.11
CA GLU A 6 21.78 12.78 -16.91
C GLU A 6 20.45 13.50 -17.18
N THR A 7 20.23 13.94 -18.41
CA THR A 7 18.98 14.58 -18.86
C THR A 7 17.81 13.62 -19.00
N ASP A 8 18.06 12.31 -19.00
CA ASP A 8 17.01 11.29 -19.20
C ASP A 8 16.27 10.96 -17.90
N TRP A 9 16.76 11.49 -16.76
CA TRP A 9 16.22 11.24 -15.44
C TRP A 9 15.16 12.26 -15.09
N THR A 10 14.04 11.76 -14.58
CA THR A 10 12.92 12.57 -14.07
C THR A 10 12.68 12.26 -12.60
N ASP A 11 12.30 13.26 -11.81
CA ASP A 11 12.02 13.05 -10.40
C ASP A 11 10.83 12.11 -10.18
N ALA A 12 10.97 11.19 -9.23
CA ALA A 12 9.92 10.27 -8.85
C ALA A 12 8.87 10.98 -7.98
N THR A 13 7.59 10.70 -8.21
CA THR A 13 6.49 11.24 -7.40
C THR A 13 6.60 10.78 -5.95
N ASP A 14 6.45 11.66 -4.97
CA ASP A 14 6.39 11.33 -3.53
C ASP A 14 7.55 10.43 -3.05
N MET A 15 8.78 10.69 -3.52
CA MET A 15 9.99 10.01 -3.06
C MET A 15 11.23 10.89 -3.19
N ASP A 16 11.58 11.57 -2.10
CA ASP A 16 12.72 12.50 -2.06
C ASP A 16 14.03 11.85 -2.52
N GLY A 17 14.75 12.56 -3.40
CA GLY A 17 16.04 12.13 -3.94
C GLY A 17 15.97 10.93 -4.90
N ALA A 18 14.77 10.48 -5.27
CA ALA A 18 14.59 9.42 -6.25
C ALA A 18 14.26 9.97 -7.63
N GLN A 19 14.83 9.33 -8.64
CA GLN A 19 14.61 9.64 -10.05
C GLN A 19 14.40 8.37 -10.84
N VAL A 20 13.72 8.50 -11.97
CA VAL A 20 13.40 7.42 -12.89
C VAL A 20 13.85 7.73 -14.29
N ALA A 21 14.28 6.72 -15.03
CA ALA A 21 14.62 6.79 -16.44
C ALA A 21 14.17 5.50 -17.14
N VAL A 22 13.75 5.61 -18.40
CA VAL A 22 13.39 4.45 -19.23
C VAL A 22 14.61 4.07 -20.05
N ALA A 23 14.96 2.79 -20.03
CA ALA A 23 16.07 2.25 -20.80
C ALA A 23 15.56 1.38 -21.96
N ASP A 24 16.29 1.44 -23.08
CA ASP A 24 15.98 0.68 -24.30
C ASP A 24 16.35 -0.81 -24.22
N TYR A 25 16.68 -1.30 -23.03
CA TYR A 25 16.95 -2.71 -22.83
C TYR A 25 15.67 -3.54 -22.85
N ARG A 26 15.57 -4.41 -23.85
CA ARG A 26 14.56 -5.47 -23.93
C ARG A 26 15.20 -6.73 -24.54
N PRO A 27 15.33 -7.84 -23.80
CA PRO A 27 15.71 -9.12 -24.37
C PRO A 27 14.77 -9.52 -25.51
N ASP A 28 15.32 -10.08 -26.59
CA ASP A 28 14.55 -10.40 -27.80
C ASP A 28 13.43 -11.42 -27.55
N TRP A 29 13.60 -12.27 -26.54
CA TRP A 29 12.62 -13.29 -26.12
C TRP A 29 11.52 -12.75 -25.19
N TRP A 30 11.50 -11.45 -24.89
CA TRP A 30 10.41 -10.81 -24.12
C TRP A 30 9.33 -10.20 -25.01
N PRO A 31 8.09 -10.07 -24.50
CA PRO A 31 7.02 -9.39 -25.21
C PRO A 31 7.44 -8.00 -25.69
N THR A 32 7.07 -7.61 -26.91
CA THR A 32 7.48 -6.35 -27.55
C THR A 32 7.06 -5.09 -26.78
N ALA A 33 5.95 -5.18 -26.04
CA ALA A 33 5.47 -4.09 -25.19
C ALA A 33 6.29 -3.89 -23.90
N THR A 34 7.26 -4.75 -23.63
CA THR A 34 8.06 -4.68 -22.40
C THR A 34 9.00 -3.48 -22.44
N ARG A 35 9.05 -2.72 -21.34
CA ARG A 35 9.92 -1.58 -21.10
C ARG A 35 10.66 -1.76 -19.78
N LEU A 36 11.93 -1.37 -19.76
CA LEU A 36 12.73 -1.30 -18.55
C LEU A 36 12.68 0.11 -17.97
N LEU A 37 12.05 0.25 -16.81
CA LEU A 37 12.07 1.46 -16.01
C LEU A 37 13.12 1.29 -14.90
N ILE A 38 14.07 2.22 -14.83
CA ILE A 38 15.14 2.22 -13.82
C ILE A 38 14.85 3.34 -12.84
N ARG A 39 14.80 3.02 -11.55
CA ARG A 39 14.78 4.02 -10.48
C ARG A 39 16.14 4.09 -9.83
N ARG A 40 16.70 5.30 -9.68
CA ARG A 40 17.86 5.57 -8.83
C ARG A 40 17.42 6.39 -7.63
N VAL A 41 18.05 6.18 -6.49
CA VAL A 41 17.85 6.98 -5.27
C VAL A 41 19.20 7.50 -4.82
N ARG A 42 19.36 8.82 -4.80
CA ARG A 42 20.56 9.47 -4.28
C ARG A 42 20.61 9.30 -2.76
N LEU A 43 21.74 8.84 -2.26
CA LEU A 43 22.00 8.65 -0.84
C LEU A 43 23.31 9.35 -0.50
N ALA A 44 23.34 10.01 0.66
CA ALA A 44 24.59 10.42 1.27
C ALA A 44 25.33 9.17 1.78
N PRO A 45 26.67 9.11 1.72
CA PRO A 45 27.45 7.96 2.17
C PRO A 45 27.09 7.49 3.59
N GLU A 46 26.75 8.42 4.50
CA GLU A 46 26.41 8.15 5.90
C GLU A 46 25.08 7.38 6.03
N GLN A 47 24.21 7.46 5.04
CA GLN A 47 22.94 6.71 5.00
C GLN A 47 23.16 5.23 4.64
N VAL A 48 24.37 4.86 4.19
CA VAL A 48 24.74 3.49 3.82
C VAL A 48 25.38 2.79 5.03
N SER A 49 24.55 2.09 5.80
CA SER A 49 25.02 1.34 6.97
C SER A 49 25.96 0.18 6.59
N ALA A 50 27.12 0.14 7.24
CA ALA A 50 28.07 -0.97 7.16
C ALA A 50 27.61 -2.22 7.95
N ASP A 51 26.63 -2.10 8.85
CA ASP A 51 26.15 -3.21 9.69
C ASP A 51 25.57 -4.34 8.81
N PRO A 52 26.12 -5.57 8.85
CA PRO A 52 25.58 -6.73 8.14
C PRO A 52 24.10 -7.02 8.41
N ARG A 53 23.58 -6.60 9.58
CA ARG A 53 22.17 -6.77 9.94
C ARG A 53 21.24 -5.73 9.31
N SER A 54 21.80 -4.66 8.75
CA SER A 54 21.05 -3.66 7.99
C SER A 54 20.13 -4.34 6.96
N ARG A 55 18.85 -3.94 6.96
CA ARG A 55 17.85 -4.49 6.02
C ARG A 55 18.33 -4.40 4.57
N ARG A 56 18.99 -3.30 4.20
CA ARG A 56 19.51 -3.08 2.83
C ARG A 56 20.61 -4.08 2.48
N ARG A 57 21.53 -4.39 3.39
CA ARG A 57 22.58 -5.40 3.15
C ARG A 57 22.01 -6.80 2.99
N ARG A 58 20.96 -7.14 3.74
CA ARG A 58 20.29 -8.45 3.63
C ARG A 58 19.62 -8.67 2.27
N THR A 59 19.17 -7.60 1.60
CA THR A 59 18.53 -7.67 0.28
C THR A 59 19.51 -7.62 -0.90
N LEU A 60 20.76 -7.21 -0.68
CA LEU A 60 21.80 -7.20 -1.71
C LEU A 60 22.39 -8.60 -1.93
N HIS A 61 22.74 -8.90 -3.17
CA HIS A 61 23.50 -10.09 -3.53
C HIS A 61 24.84 -10.10 -2.77
N PRO A 62 25.36 -11.24 -2.29
CA PRO A 62 26.64 -11.30 -1.58
C PRO A 62 27.79 -10.57 -2.29
N ASP A 63 27.90 -10.71 -3.61
CA ASP A 63 28.94 -10.03 -4.40
C ASP A 63 28.75 -8.51 -4.46
N GLN A 64 27.52 -8.02 -4.28
CA GLN A 64 27.21 -6.59 -4.13
C GLN A 64 27.40 -6.09 -2.69
N ARG A 65 27.62 -6.99 -1.70
CA ARG A 65 27.91 -6.61 -0.31
C ARG A 65 29.38 -6.26 -0.08
N ALA A 66 30.24 -6.62 -1.04
CA ALA A 66 31.63 -6.20 -1.12
C ALA A 66 31.81 -4.76 -1.64
N LEU A 67 30.76 -3.93 -1.55
CA LEU A 67 30.89 -2.49 -1.76
C LEU A 67 32.02 -1.97 -0.85
N PRO A 68 33.05 -1.32 -1.39
CA PRO A 68 34.15 -0.80 -0.59
C PRO A 68 33.66 0.44 0.16
N ILE A 69 32.98 0.24 1.29
CA ILE A 69 32.30 1.31 2.04
C ILE A 69 33.28 2.42 2.45
N SER A 70 34.53 2.07 2.76
CA SER A 70 35.61 3.02 3.03
C SER A 70 36.03 3.86 1.83
N GLU A 71 35.82 3.39 0.60
CA GLU A 71 36.05 4.17 -0.62
C GLU A 71 34.81 5.01 -0.99
N LEU A 72 33.62 4.57 -0.56
CA LEU A 72 32.38 5.34 -0.73
C LEU A 72 32.32 6.57 0.17
N THR A 73 33.08 6.64 1.27
CA THR A 73 33.12 7.85 2.13
C THR A 73 33.70 9.07 1.43
N THR A 74 34.47 8.88 0.36
CA THR A 74 34.99 9.98 -0.47
C THR A 74 34.12 10.30 -1.69
N ALA A 75 33.04 9.56 -1.92
CA ALA A 75 32.12 9.79 -3.02
C ALA A 75 31.12 10.90 -2.69
N ASP A 76 30.81 11.76 -3.67
CA ASP A 76 29.80 12.83 -3.54
C ASP A 76 28.37 12.26 -3.35
N ALA A 77 28.10 11.08 -3.90
CA ALA A 77 26.82 10.42 -3.75
C ALA A 77 26.92 8.90 -3.98
N VAL A 78 26.05 8.15 -3.31
CA VAL A 78 25.81 6.74 -3.58
C VAL A 78 24.41 6.59 -4.17
N TYR A 79 24.26 5.86 -5.27
CA TYR A 79 22.95 5.59 -5.85
C TYR A 79 22.49 4.16 -5.58
N GLY A 80 21.29 4.04 -5.01
CA GLY A 80 20.56 2.78 -4.95
C GLY A 80 19.70 2.60 -6.20
N TYR A 81 19.96 1.56 -7.00
CA TYR A 81 19.19 1.27 -8.21
C TYR A 81 18.10 0.22 -7.97
N SER A 82 16.98 0.37 -8.67
CA SER A 82 15.91 -0.62 -8.78
C SER A 82 15.50 -0.73 -10.25
N PHE A 83 15.32 -1.95 -10.73
CA PHE A 83 14.92 -2.23 -12.11
C PHE A 83 13.49 -2.75 -12.11
N ILE A 84 12.62 -2.10 -12.87
CA ILE A 84 11.18 -2.38 -12.94
C ILE A 84 10.86 -2.71 -14.38
N MET A 85 10.29 -3.89 -14.60
CA MET A 85 9.84 -4.31 -15.92
C MET A 85 8.34 -4.10 -16.03
N THR A 86 7.90 -3.41 -17.08
CA THR A 86 6.49 -3.02 -17.25
C THR A 86 6.06 -3.09 -18.71
N ASN A 87 4.77 -3.27 -18.93
CA ASN A 87 4.09 -3.07 -20.21
C ASN A 87 3.15 -1.85 -20.18
N LEU A 88 3.15 -1.09 -19.09
CA LEU A 88 2.42 0.17 -18.98
C LEU A 88 3.11 1.26 -19.80
N ASP A 89 2.34 2.28 -20.19
CA ASP A 89 2.87 3.42 -20.92
C ASP A 89 3.85 4.20 -20.04
N VAL A 90 5.05 4.40 -20.56
CA VAL A 90 6.17 5.14 -19.96
C VAL A 90 6.82 6.03 -21.02
N SER A 91 6.07 6.40 -22.07
CA SER A 91 6.58 7.17 -23.20
C SER A 91 6.93 8.62 -22.83
N THR A 92 6.40 9.15 -21.74
CA THR A 92 6.78 10.45 -21.18
C THR A 92 7.40 10.35 -19.78
N PRO A 93 8.23 11.35 -19.39
CA PRO A 93 8.71 11.54 -18.02
C PRO A 93 7.65 11.36 -16.93
N GLU A 94 6.48 12.00 -17.11
CA GLU A 94 5.38 11.99 -16.14
C GLU A 94 4.76 10.60 -16.02
N GLN A 95 4.62 9.89 -17.13
CA GLN A 95 4.10 8.53 -17.16
C GLN A 95 5.09 7.55 -16.51
N ALA A 96 6.39 7.70 -16.77
CA ALA A 96 7.43 6.92 -16.12
C ALA A 96 7.41 7.11 -14.59
N ALA A 97 7.30 8.35 -14.11
CA ALA A 97 7.15 8.66 -12.69
C ALA A 97 5.86 8.07 -12.10
N ALA A 98 4.74 8.16 -12.81
CA ALA A 98 3.46 7.59 -12.39
C ALA A 98 3.50 6.05 -12.28
N VAL A 99 4.17 5.37 -13.22
CA VAL A 99 4.34 3.92 -13.20
C VAL A 99 5.26 3.46 -12.06
N GLU A 100 6.38 4.16 -11.81
CA GLU A 100 7.22 3.89 -10.63
C GLU A 100 6.39 4.04 -9.35
N HIS A 101 5.68 5.17 -9.25
CA HIS A 101 4.88 5.50 -8.08
C HIS A 101 3.83 4.42 -7.85
N TRP A 102 3.09 4.01 -8.88
CA TRP A 102 2.14 2.90 -8.80
C TRP A 102 2.81 1.58 -8.38
N TYR A 103 3.95 1.24 -8.98
CA TYR A 103 4.67 0.00 -8.65
C TYR A 103 5.14 -0.02 -7.20
N ARG A 104 5.61 1.10 -6.65
CA ARG A 104 6.03 1.20 -5.25
C ARG A 104 4.88 0.95 -4.27
N HIS A 105 3.66 1.34 -4.65
CA HIS A 105 2.45 1.07 -3.88
C HIS A 105 2.05 -0.42 -3.84
N ARG A 106 2.70 -1.31 -4.60
CA ARG A 106 2.47 -2.77 -4.49
C ARG A 106 2.64 -3.30 -3.07
N THR A 107 3.47 -2.66 -2.25
CA THR A 107 3.71 -3.05 -0.84
C THR A 107 2.47 -2.89 0.04
N GLN A 108 1.48 -2.10 -0.38
CA GLN A 108 0.19 -1.98 0.33
C GLN A 108 -0.52 -3.35 0.48
N ILE A 109 -0.27 -4.31 -0.42
CA ILE A 109 -0.83 -5.67 -0.30
C ILE A 109 -0.39 -6.36 0.99
N GLU A 110 0.81 -6.05 1.49
CA GLU A 110 1.30 -6.61 2.76
C GLU A 110 0.45 -6.12 3.95
N ASN A 111 -0.05 -4.88 3.88
CA ASN A 111 -0.97 -4.36 4.89
C ASN A 111 -2.31 -5.09 4.85
N ILE A 112 -2.82 -5.38 3.63
CA ILE A 112 -4.03 -6.19 3.42
C ILE A 112 -3.84 -7.60 3.98
N PHE A 113 -2.73 -8.28 3.68
CA PHE A 113 -2.44 -9.60 4.23
C PHE A 113 -2.26 -9.60 5.75
N ARG A 114 -1.67 -8.54 6.30
CA ARG A 114 -1.57 -8.39 7.75
C ARG A 114 -2.96 -8.25 8.38
N ASP A 115 -3.84 -7.46 7.76
CA ASP A 115 -5.20 -7.24 8.28
C ASP A 115 -6.11 -8.46 8.07
N SER A 116 -5.91 -9.22 7.00
CA SER A 116 -6.63 -10.48 6.79
C SER A 116 -6.27 -11.51 7.87
N LYS A 117 -4.99 -11.60 8.24
CA LYS A 117 -4.50 -12.48 9.32
C LYS A 117 -4.99 -12.05 10.69
N LEU A 118 -4.81 -10.77 11.05
CA LEU A 118 -5.07 -10.25 12.39
C LEU A 118 -6.51 -9.79 12.60
N GLY A 119 -7.08 -9.09 11.61
CA GLY A 119 -8.42 -8.52 11.64
C GLY A 119 -9.49 -9.51 11.22
N ALA A 120 -9.27 -10.27 10.15
CA ALA A 120 -10.24 -11.24 9.61
C ALA A 120 -9.99 -12.71 10.04
N ALA A 121 -9.14 -12.92 11.05
CA ALA A 121 -8.88 -14.23 11.66
C ALA A 121 -8.29 -15.30 10.71
N LEU A 122 -7.54 -14.91 9.67
CA LEU A 122 -6.80 -15.89 8.85
C LEU A 122 -5.53 -16.43 9.49
N ARG A 123 -5.12 -15.89 10.64
CA ARG A 123 -3.98 -16.46 11.38
C ARG A 123 -4.29 -17.86 11.94
N HIS A 124 -5.56 -18.19 12.16
CA HIS A 124 -5.99 -19.46 12.73
C HIS A 124 -7.09 -20.07 11.87
N LEU A 125 -6.80 -21.23 11.30
CA LEU A 125 -7.77 -22.00 10.53
C LEU A 125 -8.59 -22.88 11.48
N PRO A 126 -9.93 -22.93 11.33
CA PRO A 126 -10.81 -23.52 12.34
C PRO A 126 -10.88 -25.05 12.29
N SER A 127 -10.25 -25.71 11.30
CA SER A 127 -10.44 -27.14 11.05
C SER A 127 -9.17 -27.82 10.54
N GLY A 128 -9.08 -29.14 10.73
CA GLY A 128 -8.10 -29.98 10.04
C GLY A 128 -8.48 -30.28 8.57
N TYR A 129 -9.72 -30.00 8.16
CA TYR A 129 -10.20 -30.29 6.81
C TYR A 129 -9.91 -29.13 5.84
N PRO A 130 -9.16 -29.35 4.74
CA PRO A 130 -8.79 -28.29 3.80
C PRO A 130 -9.98 -27.55 3.18
N GLN A 131 -11.11 -28.23 2.94
CA GLN A 131 -12.28 -27.62 2.31
C GLN A 131 -12.97 -26.61 3.24
N VAL A 132 -13.06 -26.92 4.54
CA VAL A 132 -13.60 -25.99 5.55
C VAL A 132 -12.69 -24.76 5.66
N ASN A 133 -11.37 -24.97 5.66
CA ASN A 133 -10.40 -23.89 5.71
C ASN A 133 -10.43 -23.00 4.45
N LYS A 134 -10.72 -23.58 3.28
CA LYS A 134 -10.93 -22.83 2.05
C LYS A 134 -12.16 -21.94 2.16
N ALA A 135 -13.29 -22.46 2.66
CA ALA A 135 -14.49 -21.66 2.90
C ALA A 135 -14.22 -20.52 3.92
N TRP A 136 -13.49 -20.82 5.00
CA TRP A 136 -13.06 -19.82 5.98
C TRP A 136 -12.19 -18.72 5.34
N MET A 137 -11.24 -19.10 4.48
CA MET A 137 -10.40 -18.15 3.75
C MET A 137 -11.24 -17.22 2.88
N TRP A 138 -12.20 -17.74 2.12
CA TRP A 138 -13.11 -16.92 1.32
C TRP A 138 -13.90 -15.94 2.19
N GLY A 139 -14.45 -16.39 3.32
CA GLY A 139 -15.17 -15.53 4.26
C GLY A 139 -14.30 -14.40 4.82
N ALA A 140 -13.04 -14.71 5.16
CA ALA A 140 -12.11 -13.70 5.66
C ALA A 140 -11.68 -12.70 4.58
N LEU A 141 -11.46 -13.14 3.34
CA LEU A 141 -11.18 -12.24 2.22
C LEU A 141 -12.37 -11.33 1.91
N LEU A 142 -13.60 -11.86 1.99
CA LEU A 142 -14.81 -11.06 1.87
C LEU A 142 -14.93 -10.02 3.00
N ALA A 143 -14.60 -10.38 4.24
CA ALA A 143 -14.57 -9.44 5.35
C ALA A 143 -13.54 -8.31 5.15
N VAL A 144 -12.37 -8.62 4.57
CA VAL A 144 -11.36 -7.62 4.18
C VAL A 144 -11.92 -6.66 3.12
N SER A 145 -12.56 -7.18 2.06
CA SER A 145 -13.15 -6.34 1.01
C SER A 145 -14.25 -5.41 1.56
N ILE A 146 -15.15 -5.94 2.41
CA ILE A 146 -16.20 -5.14 3.05
C ILE A 146 -15.59 -4.07 3.95
N ALA A 147 -14.54 -4.39 4.71
CA ALA A 147 -13.85 -3.40 5.53
C ALA A 147 -13.19 -2.31 4.69
N GLY A 148 -12.65 -2.64 3.51
CA GLY A 148 -12.17 -1.68 2.53
C GLY A 148 -13.28 -0.72 2.06
N TRP A 149 -14.47 -1.23 1.74
CA TRP A 149 -15.61 -0.38 1.37
C TRP A 149 -16.11 0.48 2.54
N LEU A 150 -16.20 -0.09 3.75
CA LEU A 150 -16.52 0.68 4.95
C LEU A 150 -15.49 1.79 5.20
N HIS A 151 -14.21 1.54 4.96
CA HIS A 151 -13.19 2.58 5.03
C HIS A 151 -13.48 3.73 4.04
N GLN A 152 -13.80 3.42 2.78
CA GLN A 152 -14.16 4.43 1.78
C GLN A 152 -15.37 5.27 2.20
N LEU A 153 -16.39 4.63 2.79
CA LEU A 153 -17.59 5.31 3.28
C LEU A 153 -17.35 6.14 4.56
N THR A 154 -16.38 5.76 5.39
CA THR A 154 -16.11 6.38 6.70
C THR A 154 -15.03 7.45 6.65
N ALA A 155 -14.15 7.42 5.65
CA ALA A 155 -13.02 8.33 5.57
C ALA A 155 -13.45 9.77 5.27
N THR A 156 -12.65 10.73 5.73
CA THR A 156 -12.76 12.14 5.38
C THR A 156 -11.75 12.46 4.27
N PRO A 157 -12.13 13.23 3.24
CA PRO A 157 -11.17 13.72 2.26
C PRO A 157 -10.09 14.57 2.93
N GLY A 158 -8.83 14.20 2.73
CA GLY A 158 -7.67 15.00 3.07
C GLY A 158 -7.11 15.74 1.86
N PRO A 159 -6.01 16.49 2.03
CA PRO A 159 -5.33 17.17 0.93
C PRO A 159 -4.99 16.19 -0.22
N GLY A 160 -5.14 16.65 -1.47
CA GLY A 160 -4.86 15.83 -2.67
C GLY A 160 -5.86 14.71 -2.95
N GLY A 161 -7.06 14.75 -2.35
CA GLY A 161 -8.10 13.72 -2.56
C GLY A 161 -7.84 12.41 -1.80
N ARG A 162 -6.81 12.38 -0.95
CA ARG A 162 -6.46 11.19 -0.15
C ARG A 162 -7.49 11.00 0.95
N LEU A 163 -8.08 9.81 1.03
CA LEU A 163 -9.03 9.49 2.09
C LEU A 163 -8.29 9.21 3.40
N ALA A 164 -8.51 10.09 4.40
CA ALA A 164 -8.07 9.89 5.76
C ALA A 164 -9.20 9.23 6.55
N GLY A 165 -9.09 7.92 6.76
CA GLY A 165 -9.95 7.20 7.71
C GLY A 165 -9.34 7.15 9.10
N TRP A 166 -9.85 6.23 9.90
CA TRP A 166 -9.75 6.30 11.37
C TRP A 166 -8.64 5.42 11.97
N GLY A 167 -7.74 4.87 11.15
CA GLY A 167 -6.66 3.98 11.58
C GLY A 167 -5.28 4.64 11.59
N VAL A 168 -4.32 3.98 12.24
CA VAL A 168 -2.95 4.48 12.46
C VAL A 168 -1.98 4.31 11.27
N ARG A 169 -2.46 3.80 10.12
CA ARG A 169 -1.64 3.59 8.90
C ARG A 169 -2.04 4.59 7.83
N ASP A 170 -1.56 5.82 7.94
CA ASP A 170 -1.86 6.90 7.00
C ASP A 170 -3.36 7.13 6.81
N GLY A 171 -4.15 6.93 7.86
CA GLY A 171 -5.61 7.04 7.81
C GLY A 171 -6.33 5.81 7.25
N GLN A 172 -5.66 4.74 6.80
CA GLN A 172 -6.41 3.53 6.40
C GLN A 172 -7.06 2.86 7.62
N ALA A 173 -8.38 2.65 7.56
CA ALA A 173 -9.10 2.02 8.66
C ALA A 173 -8.87 0.50 8.66
N MET A 174 -8.28 -0.02 9.72
CA MET A 174 -8.06 -1.48 9.88
C MET A 174 -9.37 -2.16 10.29
N ILE A 175 -9.54 -3.43 9.91
CA ILE A 175 -10.68 -4.25 10.33
C ILE A 175 -10.86 -4.22 11.85
N ALA A 176 -9.77 -4.29 12.62
CA ALA A 176 -9.83 -4.21 14.08
C ALA A 176 -10.44 -2.88 14.57
N THR A 177 -10.03 -1.76 13.97
CA THR A 177 -10.54 -0.42 14.31
C THR A 177 -12.01 -0.28 13.92
N LEU A 178 -12.37 -0.68 12.69
CA LEU A 178 -13.75 -0.63 12.20
C LEU A 178 -14.66 -1.53 13.05
N ARG A 179 -14.18 -2.72 13.43
CA ARG A 179 -14.92 -3.61 14.33
C ARG A 179 -15.20 -2.94 15.67
N HIS A 180 -14.22 -2.29 16.28
CA HIS A 180 -14.44 -1.63 17.58
C HIS A 180 -15.34 -0.40 17.47
N ARG A 181 -15.19 0.40 16.42
CA ARG A 181 -15.90 1.68 16.27
C ARG A 181 -17.29 1.60 15.63
N LEU A 182 -17.58 0.54 14.87
CA LEU A 182 -18.84 0.40 14.13
C LEU A 182 -19.64 -0.85 14.49
N ILE A 183 -18.99 -1.98 14.80
CA ILE A 183 -19.67 -3.28 14.96
C ILE A 183 -19.85 -3.64 16.44
N ARG A 184 -18.79 -3.53 17.23
CA ARG A 184 -18.78 -3.84 18.68
C ARG A 184 -19.16 -2.62 19.52
N VAL A 185 -20.09 -1.81 19.01
CA VAL A 185 -20.67 -0.69 19.76
C VAL A 185 -21.93 -1.20 20.45
N PRO A 186 -21.97 -1.22 21.80
CA PRO A 186 -23.21 -1.58 22.49
C PRO A 186 -24.28 -0.56 22.15
N ALA A 187 -25.50 -1.00 21.86
CA ALA A 187 -26.59 -0.12 21.50
C ALA A 187 -27.92 -0.67 21.99
N ARG A 188 -28.86 0.22 22.32
CA ARG A 188 -30.22 -0.17 22.67
C ARG A 188 -31.13 0.01 21.47
N LEU A 189 -31.70 -1.09 20.97
CA LEU A 189 -32.75 -1.03 19.96
C LEU A 189 -34.07 -0.64 20.65
N VAL A 190 -34.68 0.46 20.23
CA VAL A 190 -35.98 0.92 20.75
C VAL A 190 -36.99 1.09 19.62
N ARG A 191 -38.27 0.90 19.92
CA ARG A 191 -39.36 1.22 19.00
C ARG A 191 -39.97 2.56 19.39
N HIS A 192 -40.05 3.49 18.45
CA HIS A 192 -40.64 4.80 18.68
C HIS A 192 -41.44 5.25 17.45
N ALA A 193 -42.74 5.52 17.62
CA ALA A 193 -43.64 5.92 16.54
C ALA A 193 -43.60 4.96 15.33
N GLY A 194 -43.65 3.64 15.57
CA GLY A 194 -43.59 2.62 14.52
C GLY A 194 -42.19 2.33 13.96
N ALA A 195 -41.23 3.25 14.11
CA ALA A 195 -39.86 3.07 13.62
C ALA A 195 -38.93 2.41 14.66
N LEU A 196 -38.04 1.54 14.17
CA LEU A 196 -36.91 1.04 14.95
C LEU A 196 -35.81 2.10 15.00
N LYS A 197 -35.36 2.47 16.19
CA LYS A 197 -34.26 3.41 16.42
C LYS A 197 -33.17 2.73 17.23
N LEU A 198 -31.93 2.85 16.76
CA LEU A 198 -30.74 2.39 17.48
C LEU A 198 -30.22 3.54 18.35
N ARG A 199 -30.22 3.39 19.68
CA ARG A 199 -29.65 4.39 20.61
C ARG A 199 -28.23 3.99 21.00
N LEU A 200 -27.27 4.84 20.65
CA LEU A 200 -25.85 4.64 20.93
C LEU A 200 -25.44 5.29 22.27
N PRO A 201 -24.40 4.76 22.94
CA PRO A 201 -23.75 5.43 24.07
C PRO A 201 -23.10 6.76 23.63
N PRO A 202 -22.97 7.73 24.55
CA PRO A 202 -22.30 8.99 24.25
C PRO A 202 -20.86 8.77 23.77
N GLY A 203 -20.39 9.61 22.83
CA GLY A 203 -19.04 9.54 22.28
C GLY A 203 -18.86 8.59 21.07
N HIS A 204 -19.87 7.81 20.68
CA HIS A 204 -19.82 6.91 19.53
C HIS A 204 -20.49 7.50 18.27
N TYR A 205 -20.06 8.69 17.87
CA TYR A 205 -20.65 9.48 16.78
C TYR A 205 -20.40 8.90 15.38
N LEU A 206 -19.37 8.05 15.21
CA LEU A 206 -18.98 7.56 13.90
C LEU A 206 -20.05 6.68 13.25
N LEU A 207 -20.74 5.83 14.02
CA LEU A 207 -21.77 4.96 13.48
C LEU A 207 -22.97 5.77 12.95
N ASP A 208 -23.36 6.83 13.65
CA ASP A 208 -24.43 7.74 13.20
C ASP A 208 -24.05 8.45 11.90
N GLU A 209 -22.81 8.93 11.79
CA GLU A 209 -22.30 9.56 10.57
C GLU A 209 -22.30 8.58 9.38
N VAL A 210 -21.85 7.35 9.59
CA VAL A 210 -21.79 6.31 8.56
C VAL A 210 -23.19 5.92 8.09
N LEU A 211 -24.13 5.72 9.02
CA LEU A 211 -25.52 5.43 8.68
C LEU A 211 -26.15 6.57 7.88
N ALA A 212 -25.84 7.83 8.21
CA ALA A 212 -26.29 8.98 7.43
C ALA A 212 -25.71 8.98 6.01
N ARG A 213 -24.43 8.64 5.84
CA ARG A 213 -23.78 8.53 4.52
C ARG A 213 -24.38 7.37 3.69
N ILE A 214 -24.58 6.20 4.28
CA ILE A 214 -25.20 5.05 3.62
C ILE A 214 -26.61 5.38 3.13
N ARG A 215 -27.42 6.06 3.95
CA ARG A 215 -28.79 6.46 3.56
C ARG A 215 -28.83 7.48 2.43
N ARG A 216 -27.73 8.18 2.15
CA ARG A 216 -27.60 9.11 1.02
C ARG A 216 -27.12 8.44 -0.26
N LEU A 217 -26.68 7.18 -0.20
CA LEU A 217 -26.30 6.45 -1.40
C LEU A 217 -27.53 6.30 -2.30
N PRO A 218 -27.38 6.41 -3.62
CA PRO A 218 -28.47 6.19 -4.55
C PRO A 218 -29.02 4.77 -4.36
N ALA A 219 -30.33 4.61 -4.53
CA ALA A 219 -30.92 3.27 -4.59
C ALA A 219 -30.26 2.50 -5.73
N THR A 220 -29.88 1.24 -5.48
CA THR A 220 -29.40 0.34 -6.53
C THR A 220 -30.50 0.18 -7.57
N SER A 221 -30.21 0.64 -8.79
CA SER A 221 -31.02 0.41 -9.99
C SER A 221 -31.05 -1.06 -10.38
#